data_AF-A0AAN9AE88-F1
#
_entry.id   AF-A0AAN9AE88-F1
#
_cell.length_a   1.000
_cell.length_b   1.000
_cell.length_c   1.000
_cell.angle_alpha   90.00
_cell.angle_beta   90.00
_cell.angle_gamma   90.00
#
_symmetry.space_group_name_H-M   'P 1'
#
loop_
_entity.id
_entity.type
_entity.pdbx_description
1 polymer ?
#
loop_
_entity_poly.entity_id
_entity_poly.type
_entity_poly.pdbx_seq_one_letter_code
_entity_poly.pdbx_strand_id
1 'polypeptide(L)' 'LTDEDIKAIVALSKDKRIAERIVTSVAPSIYGHEDIKRAIALSLFGGETKNP' A
#
# COMPACT_ATOMS: atom_id res chain seq x y z
N LEU A 1 -1.20 18.75 5.70
CA LEU A 1 -2.35 17.84 5.53
C LEU A 1 -3.56 18.58 6.05
N THR A 2 -4.58 18.70 5.23
CA THR A 2 -5.86 19.30 5.64
C THR A 2 -6.66 18.30 6.50
N ASP A 3 -7.66 18.79 7.21
CA ASP A 3 -8.58 17.91 7.96
C ASP A 3 -9.30 16.92 7.04
N GLU A 4 -9.52 17.30 5.79
CA GLU A 4 -10.11 16.44 4.75
C GLU A 4 -9.15 15.31 4.35
N ASP A 5 -7.86 15.63 4.14
CA ASP A 5 -6.83 14.62 3.84
C ASP A 5 -6.70 13.59 4.98
N ILE A 6 -6.69 14.07 6.23
CA ILE A 6 -6.59 13.19 7.40
C ILE A 6 -7.83 12.27 7.49
N LYS A 7 -9.03 12.83 7.28
CA LYS A 7 -10.27 12.03 7.25
C LYS A 7 -10.21 10.98 6.13
N ALA A 8 -9.71 11.33 4.95
CA ALA A 8 -9.58 10.40 3.84
C ALA A 8 -8.60 9.25 4.16
N ILE A 9 -7.43 9.56 4.73
CA ILE A 9 -6.42 8.56 5.13
C ILE A 9 -7.00 7.61 6.19
N VAL A 10 -7.66 8.15 7.22
CA VAL A 10 -8.27 7.34 8.31
C VAL A 10 -9.44 6.51 7.81
N ALA A 11 -10.21 7.00 6.83
CA ALA A 11 -11.26 6.21 6.20
C ALA A 11 -10.67 5.06 5.38
N LEU A 12 -9.62 5.33 4.59
CA LEU A 12 -8.93 4.32 3.77
C LEU A 12 -8.24 3.25 4.63
N SER A 13 -7.67 3.61 5.77
CA SER A 13 -6.99 2.65 6.65
C SER A 13 -7.93 1.61 7.28
N LYS A 14 -9.24 1.90 7.32
CA LYS A 14 -10.28 0.98 7.83
C LYS A 14 -10.79 0.00 6.76
N ASP A 15 -10.40 0.17 5.49
CA ASP A 15 -10.77 -0.74 4.41
C ASP A 15 -10.03 -2.07 4.56
N LYS A 16 -10.76 -3.18 4.72
CA LYS A 16 -10.20 -4.53 4.84
C LYS A 16 -9.38 -4.95 3.63
N ARG A 17 -9.57 -4.30 2.48
CA ARG A 17 -8.90 -4.58 1.20
C ARG A 17 -7.80 -3.57 0.88
N ILE A 18 -7.42 -2.70 1.81
CA ILE A 18 -6.45 -1.62 1.55
C ILE A 18 -5.12 -2.14 1.00
N ALA A 19 -4.62 -3.28 1.50
CA ALA A 19 -3.38 -3.88 1.01
C ALA A 19 -3.49 -4.29 -0.48
N GLU A 20 -4.59 -4.92 -0.89
CA GLU A 20 -4.83 -5.28 -2.30
C GLU A 20 -5.00 -4.05 -3.18
N ARG A 21 -5.68 -3.01 -2.68
CA ARG A 21 -5.82 -1.73 -3.39
C ARG A 21 -4.47 -1.08 -3.65
N ILE A 22 -3.56 -1.14 -2.69
CA ILE A 22 -2.19 -0.64 -2.87
C ILE A 22 -1.46 -1.48 -3.94
N VAL A 23 -1.48 -2.81 -3.84
CA VAL A 23 -0.79 -3.69 -4.79
C VAL A 23 -1.30 -3.50 -6.22
N THR A 24 -2.62 -3.44 -6.40
CA THR A 24 -3.25 -3.24 -7.72
C THR A 24 -3.00 -1.84 -8.31
N SER A 25 -2.70 -0.85 -7.46
CA SER A 25 -2.31 0.49 -7.90
C SER A 25 -0.87 0.57 -8.43
N VAL A 26 -0.04 -0.45 -8.16
CA VAL A 26 1.33 -0.54 -8.66
C VAL A 26 1.32 -1.10 -10.08
N ALA A 27 1.90 -0.33 -11.02
CA ALA A 27 1.99 -0.67 -12.44
C ALA A 27 0.64 -1.18 -13.02
N PRO A 28 -0.43 -0.37 -12.98
CA PRO A 28 -1.78 -0.80 -13.36
C PRO A 28 -1.90 -1.15 -14.85
N SER A 29 -0.98 -0.67 -15.67
CA SER A 29 -0.89 -0.97 -17.10
C SER A 29 -0.34 -2.38 -17.42
N ILE A 30 0.21 -3.09 -16.43
CA ILE A 30 0.74 -4.44 -16.60
C ILE A 30 -0.31 -5.44 -16.12
N TYR A 31 -0.70 -6.41 -16.96
CA TYR A 31 -1.62 -7.48 -16.57
C TYR A 31 -0.89 -8.58 -15.79
N GLY A 32 -1.51 -9.08 -14.71
CA GLY A 32 -0.95 -10.14 -13.86
C GLY A 32 0.24 -9.69 -13.02
N HIS A 33 1.17 -10.61 -12.77
CA HIS A 33 2.38 -10.40 -11.95
C HIS A 33 2.09 -9.95 -10.51
N GLU A 34 1.02 -10.47 -9.90
CA GLU A 34 0.54 -10.05 -8.57
C GLU A 34 1.61 -10.14 -7.49
N ASP A 35 2.43 -11.19 -7.49
CA ASP A 35 3.49 -11.36 -6.49
C ASP A 35 4.66 -10.38 -6.69
N ILE A 36 4.99 -10.04 -7.93
CA ILE A 36 6.03 -9.04 -8.23
C ILE A 36 5.54 -7.66 -7.79
N LYS A 37 4.31 -7.30 -8.15
CA LYS A 37 3.70 -6.04 -7.74
C LYS A 37 3.58 -5.93 -6.22
N ARG A 38 3.22 -7.03 -5.55
CA ARG A 38 3.18 -7.12 -4.09
C ARG A 38 4.56 -6.94 -3.47
N ALA A 39 5.58 -7.59 -4.01
CA ALA A 39 6.95 -7.44 -3.53
C ALA A 39 7.41 -5.98 -3.62
N ILE A 40 7.18 -5.31 -4.76
CA ILE A 40 7.51 -3.89 -4.95
C ILE A 40 6.75 -3.02 -3.94
N ALA A 41 5.44 -3.23 -3.79
CA ALA A 41 4.63 -2.48 -2.84
C ALA A 41 5.18 -2.61 -1.41
N LEU A 42 5.49 -3.84 -0.96
CA LEU A 42 6.06 -4.09 0.37
C LEU A 42 7.45 -3.46 0.52
N SER A 43 8.30 -3.51 -0.50
CA SER A 43 9.62 -2.87 -0.48
C SER A 43 9.54 -1.35 -0.33
N LEU A 44 8.50 -0.69 -0.80
CA LEU A 44 8.30 0.76 -0.62
C LEU A 44 7.96 1.14 0.83
N PHE A 45 7.26 0.27 1.57
CA PHE A 45 7.01 0.50 3.00
C PHE A 45 8.23 0.15 3.87
N GLY A 46 9.14 -0.67 3.34
CA GLY A 46 10.38 -1.03 4.00
C GLY A 46 10.17 -1.99 5.18
N GLY A 47 11.19 -2.06 6.03
CA GLY A 47 11.17 -2.86 7.25
C GLY A 47 11.83 -2.11 8.40
N GLU A 48 11.61 -2.58 9.61
CA GLU A 48 12.19 -2.00 10.83
C GLU A 48 13.40 -2.84 11.28
N THR A 49 14.53 -2.18 11.57
CA THR A 49 15.69 -2.84 12.17
C THR A 49 15.38 -3.26 13.59
N LYS A 50 15.55 -4.54 13.90
CA LYS A 50 15.51 -5.01 15.29
C LYS A 50 16.88 -4.72 15.91
N ASN A 51 16.94 -3.76 16.83
CA ASN A 51 18.15 -3.56 17.64
C ASN A 51 18.37 -4.82 18.49
N PRO A 52 19.55 -5.47 18.43
CA PRO A 52 19.93 -6.49 19.41
C PRO A 52 20.16 -5.90 20.80
#